data_AF-A0A2N3ATJ2-F1
#
_entry.id   AF-A0A2N3ATJ2-F1
#
_cell.length_a   1.000
_cell.length_b   1.000
_cell.length_c   1.000
_cell.angle_alpha   90.00
_cell.angle_beta   90.00
_cell.angle_gamma   90.00
#
_symmetry.space_group_name_H-M   'P 1'
#
loop_
_entity.id
_entity.type
_entity.pdbx_description
1 polymer ?
#
loop_
_entity_poly.entity_id
_entity_poly.type
_entity_poly.pdbx_seq_one_letter_code
_entity_poly.pdbx_strand_id
1 'polypeptide(L)'
;MREGGGLLRCILALDLGTSTGWAIRGHDGLITSGTVSLRPGRFDGGGMRYLRFTNWLTEIDRLSGPVAAIWFEEVRRHAGT
;
A
#
# COMPACT_ATOMS: atom_id res chain seq x y z
N MET A 1 -18.79 -15.23 -29.04
CA MET A 1 -17.43 -15.02 -28.54
C MET A 1 -17.27 -13.53 -28.23
N ARG A 2 -17.33 -13.13 -26.96
CA ARG A 2 -17.10 -11.75 -26.53
C ARG A 2 -16.02 -11.76 -25.46
N GLU A 3 -14.76 -11.78 -25.89
CA GLU A 3 -13.61 -11.46 -25.05
C GLU A 3 -13.36 -9.96 -25.24
N GLY A 4 -14.01 -9.16 -24.41
CA GLY A 4 -13.85 -7.70 -24.37
C GLY A 4 -13.69 -7.21 -22.93
N GLY A 5 -13.06 -8.03 -22.07
CA GLY A 5 -12.80 -7.68 -20.68
C GLY A 5 -11.68 -6.65 -20.61
N GLY A 6 -12.02 -5.37 -20.58
CA GLY A 6 -11.04 -4.32 -20.27
C GLY A 6 -10.42 -4.61 -18.90
N LEU A 7 -9.09 -4.56 -18.81
CA LEU A 7 -8.36 -4.70 -17.55
C LEU A 7 -8.95 -3.75 -16.50
N LEU A 8 -9.30 -4.28 -15.34
CA LEU A 8 -9.82 -3.45 -14.25
C LEU A 8 -8.70 -2.53 -13.75
N ARG A 9 -9.06 -1.37 -13.20
CA ARG A 9 -8.07 -0.48 -12.60
C ARG A 9 -7.54 -1.08 -11.30
N CYS A 10 -6.22 -1.13 -11.18
CA CYS A 10 -5.52 -1.47 -9.94
C CYS A 10 -5.75 -0.37 -8.89
N ILE A 11 -6.29 -0.73 -7.73
CA ILE A 11 -6.59 0.21 -6.63
C ILE A 11 -5.98 -0.34 -5.36
N LEU A 12 -5.21 0.50 -4.65
CA LEU A 12 -4.62 0.20 -3.36
C LEU A 12 -5.34 1.02 -2.27
N ALA A 13 -5.75 0.36 -1.18
CA ALA A 13 -6.28 0.98 0.02
C ALA A 13 -5.30 0.76 1.18
N LEU A 14 -5.05 1.81 1.97
CA LEU A 14 -4.10 1.84 3.07
C LEU A 14 -4.76 2.32 4.38
N ASP A 15 -4.49 1.57 5.45
CA ASP A 15 -4.72 1.97 6.84
C ASP A 15 -3.35 2.32 7.45
N LEU A 16 -3.08 3.62 7.61
CA LEU A 16 -1.72 4.12 7.84
C LEU A 16 -1.34 4.08 9.33
N GLY A 17 -0.29 3.33 9.64
CA GLY A 17 0.30 3.25 10.97
C GLY A 17 1.67 2.59 10.96
N THR A 18 2.32 2.45 12.12
CA THR A 18 3.57 1.67 12.21
C THR A 18 3.36 0.18 11.92
N SER A 19 2.12 -0.29 12.04
CA SER A 19 1.62 -1.52 11.40
C SER A 19 0.57 -1.08 10.40
N THR A 20 0.92 -0.99 9.12
CA THR A 20 0.03 -0.50 8.06
C THR A 20 -0.77 -1.66 7.48
N GLY A 21 -2.10 -1.57 7.52
CA GLY A 21 -2.98 -2.49 6.80
C GLY A 21 -3.06 -2.10 5.32
N TRP A 22 -3.21 -3.09 4.44
CA TRP A 22 -3.36 -2.84 3.01
C TRP A 22 -4.30 -3.84 2.34
N ALA A 23 -4.99 -3.38 1.30
CA ALA A 23 -5.73 -4.21 0.37
C ALA A 23 -5.55 -3.68 -1.06
N ILE A 24 -5.33 -4.57 -2.01
CA ILE A 24 -5.18 -4.24 -3.43
C ILE A 24 -6.15 -5.07 -4.26
N ARG A 25 -6.78 -4.42 -5.25
CA ARG A 25 -7.49 -5.12 -6.32
C ARG A 25 -6.63 -5.10 -7.56
N GLY A 26 -6.21 -6.27 -8.04
CA GLY A 26 -5.43 -6.43 -9.27
C GLY A 26 -6.25 -6.16 -10.53
N HIS A 27 -5.55 -6.13 -11.67
CA HIS A 27 -6.18 -5.92 -12.99
C HIS A 27 -7.11 -7.07 -13.42
N ASP A 28 -6.90 -8.25 -12.85
CA ASP A 28 -7.74 -9.45 -12.99
C ASP A 28 -9.00 -9.41 -12.10
N GLY A 29 -9.12 -8.39 -11.24
CA GLY A 29 -10.20 -8.25 -10.27
C GLY A 29 -10.00 -9.03 -8.97
N LEU A 30 -8.89 -9.76 -8.82
CA LEU A 30 -8.57 -10.44 -7.57
C LEU A 30 -8.22 -9.42 -6.50
N ILE A 31 -8.75 -9.61 -5.30
CA ILE A 31 -8.40 -8.79 -4.13
C ILE A 31 -7.43 -9.58 -3.25
N THR A 32 -6.30 -8.97 -2.93
CA THR A 32 -5.36 -9.47 -1.93
C THR A 32 -5.14 -8.41 -0.87
N SER A 33 -4.78 -8.84 0.34
CA SER A 33 -4.64 -7.94 1.50
C SER A 33 -3.60 -8.46 2.47
N GLY A 34 -3.12 -7.58 3.34
CA GLY A 34 -2.19 -7.96 4.41
C GLY A 34 -1.83 -6.78 5.30
N THR A 35 -0.71 -6.93 6.00
CA THR A 35 -0.14 -5.90 6.87
C THR A 35 1.36 -5.77 6.60
N VAL A 36 1.89 -4.54 6.62
CA VAL A 36 3.33 -4.27 6.56
C VAL A 36 3.78 -3.60 7.86
N SER A 37 4.88 -4.07 8.44
CA SER A 37 5.46 -3.49 9.65
C SER A 37 6.49 -2.41 9.28
N LEU A 38 6.22 -1.19 9.72
CA LEU A 38 7.06 0.01 9.57
C LEU A 38 7.59 0.50 10.92
N ARG A 39 7.51 -0.34 11.95
CA ARG A 39 8.03 -0.02 13.29
C ARG A 39 9.52 0.34 13.21
N PRO A 40 9.98 1.40 13.91
CA PRO A 40 11.40 1.73 13.96
C PRO A 40 12.21 0.61 14.66
N GLY A 41 13.35 0.26 14.08
CA GLY A 41 14.39 -0.54 14.74
C GLY A 41 15.33 0.34 15.56
N ARG A 42 16.12 -0.28 16.45
CA ARG A 42 17.07 0.42 17.35
C ARG A 42 18.13 1.27 16.64
N PHE A 43 18.41 0.98 15.38
CA PHE A 43 19.41 1.66 14.54
C PHE A 43 18.79 2.47 13.41
N ASP A 44 17.47 2.59 13.38
CA ASP A 44 16.80 3.39 12.36
C ASP A 44 16.96 4.86 12.69
N GLY A 45 17.50 5.64 11.74
CA GLY A 45 17.30 7.08 11.74
C GLY A 45 15.83 7.43 11.62
N GLY A 46 15.42 8.61 12.09
CA GLY A 46 14.00 9.03 12.11
C GLY A 46 13.26 8.96 10.77
N GLY A 47 14.00 9.01 9.66
CA GLY A 47 13.48 8.89 8.29
C GLY A 47 13.28 7.45 7.78
N MET A 48 13.83 6.43 8.45
CA MET A 48 13.98 5.10 7.85
C MET A 48 12.65 4.37 7.62
N ARG A 49 11.65 4.62 8.45
CA ARG A 49 10.29 4.11 8.24
C ARG A 49 9.69 4.60 6.92
N TYR A 50 9.98 5.85 6.52
CA TYR A 50 9.47 6.43 5.28
C TYR A 50 10.17 5.84 4.07
N LEU A 51 11.49 5.59 4.16
CA LEU A 51 12.23 4.89 3.10
C LEU A 51 11.73 3.46 2.90
N ARG A 52 11.47 2.72 3.99
CA ARG A 52 10.86 1.39 3.90
C ARG A 52 9.46 1.44 3.27
N PHE A 53 8.65 2.42 3.67
CA PHE A 53 7.33 2.61 3.10
C PHE A 53 7.38 2.89 1.59
N THR A 54 8.26 3.78 1.13
CA THR A 54 8.46 4.07 -0.29
C THR A 54 8.94 2.84 -1.07
N ASN A 55 9.89 2.09 -0.52
CA ASN A 55 10.38 0.86 -1.14
C ASN A 55 9.26 -0.18 -1.26
N TRP A 56 8.48 -0.36 -0.20
CA TRP A 56 7.34 -1.27 -0.19
C TRP A 56 6.24 -0.86 -1.18
N LEU A 57 5.90 0.42 -1.27
CA LEU A 57 4.95 0.91 -2.28
C LEU A 57 5.44 0.66 -3.71
N THR A 58 6.74 0.86 -3.94
CA THR A 58 7.37 0.58 -5.24
C THR A 58 7.32 -0.90 -5.59
N GLU A 59 7.50 -1.77 -4.60
CA GLU A 59 7.39 -3.22 -4.76
C GLU A 59 5.95 -3.64 -5.07
N ILE A 60 4.95 -3.09 -4.36
CA ILE A 60 3.54 -3.32 -4.68
C ILE A 60 3.24 -2.94 -6.13
N ASP A 61 3.61 -1.72 -6.56
CA ASP A 61 3.35 -1.25 -7.93
C ASP A 61 3.98 -2.16 -9.00
N ARG A 62 5.20 -2.63 -8.75
CA ARG A 62 5.87 -3.57 -9.67
C ARG A 62 5.19 -4.94 -9.74
N LEU A 63 4.70 -5.45 -8.61
CA LEU A 63 4.10 -6.78 -8.52
C LEU A 63 2.64 -6.81 -8.99
N SER A 64 1.89 -5.71 -8.82
CA SER A 64 0.47 -5.62 -9.17
C SER A 64 0.20 -5.03 -10.56
N GLY A 65 1.22 -4.45 -11.19
CA GLY A 65 1.06 -3.51 -12.29
C GLY A 65 0.72 -2.09 -11.77
N PRO A 66 0.70 -1.09 -12.66
CA PRO A 66 0.58 0.32 -12.28
C PRO A 66 -0.64 0.58 -11.40
N VAL A 67 -0.39 1.05 -10.18
CA VAL A 67 -1.47 1.42 -9.25
C VAL A 67 -2.15 2.69 -9.77
N ALA A 68 -3.40 2.58 -10.19
CA ALA A 68 -4.13 3.69 -10.78
C ALA A 68 -4.62 4.71 -9.74
N ALA A 69 -4.82 4.26 -8.50
CA ALA A 69 -5.20 5.12 -7.38
C ALA A 69 -4.80 4.49 -6.04
N ILE A 70 -4.40 5.34 -5.09
CA ILE A 70 -4.15 4.98 -3.70
C ILE A 70 -5.16 5.73 -2.83
N TRP A 71 -5.93 5.00 -2.03
CA TRP A 71 -6.81 5.54 -1.01
C TRP A 71 -6.22 5.29 0.37
N PHE A 72 -6.30 6.28 1.25
CA PHE A 72 -5.82 6.16 2.61
C PHE A 72 -6.68 6.99 3.54
N GLU A 73 -6.74 6.60 4.81
CA GLU A 73 -7.33 7.44 5.83
C GLU A 73 -6.40 8.61 6.16
N GLU A 74 -6.98 9.82 6.21
CA GLU A 74 -6.26 11.00 6.65
C GLU A 74 -5.92 10.88 8.13
N VAL A 75 -4.63 10.86 8.47
CA VAL A 75 -4.17 10.85 9.86
C VAL A 75 -4.31 12.26 10.45
N ARG A 76 -5.46 12.56 11.05
CA ARG A 76 -5.83 13.90 11.53
C ARG A 76 -5.11 14.35 12.80
N ARG A 77 -4.54 13.41 13.57
CA ARG A 77 -3.71 13.74 14.72
C ARG A 77 -2.82 12.54 15.07
N HIS A 78 -1.51 12.74 15.07
CA HIS A 78 -0.60 11.87 15.83
C HIS A 78 -0.73 12.26 17.31
N ALA A 79 -1.80 11.80 17.97
CA ALA A 79 -2.02 12.00 19.40
C ALA A 79 -1.29 10.94 20.22
N GLY A 80 0.01 10.78 20.01
CA GLY A 80 0.89 9.95 20.82
C GLY A 80 2.28 10.58 20.81
N THR A 81 2.59 11.32 21.88
CA THR A 81 3.55 11.00 22.96
C THR A 81 5.01 11.04 22.52
#